data_AF-A0A524M4F2-F1
#
_entry.id   AF-A0A524M4F2-F1
#
_cell.length_a   1.000
_cell.length_b   1.000
_cell.length_c   1.000
_cell.angle_alpha   90.00
_cell.angle_beta   90.00
_cell.angle_gamma   90.00
#
_symmetry.space_group_name_H-M   'P 1'
#
loop_
_entity.id
_entity.type
_entity.pdbx_description
1 polymer ?
#
loop_
_entity_poly.entity_id
_entity_poly.type
_entity_poly.pdbx_seq_one_letter_code
_entity_poly.pdbx_strand_id
1 'polypeptide(L)'
;MVEKAHSDRVSILIFPEMSIDLSYEQLVKEVAELANQYRMIIIPGSYHDQESKKNLSRVFGPGGTHWEQEKHTPAIIHIGGKRFIEKIKTSINPKTTIICNTEYGRIAIAICRDFLDMDLRVELKNSNPPVDLVINPAFTPVTADFKAAHFDARRSIYAYCFFANIAEFGDSLIYTPEKDRIERTLPAREEGLIVKEVDLFQLRTERKKWETQQQAQKSFIQSTRN
;
A
#
# COMPACT_ATOMS: atom_id res chain seq x y z
N MET A 1 15.32 7.55 -9.67
CA MET A 1 14.79 6.53 -8.72
C MET A 1 14.79 5.12 -9.30
N VAL A 2 14.19 4.89 -10.48
CA VAL A 2 14.07 3.53 -11.06
C VAL A 2 15.41 2.83 -11.28
N GLU A 3 16.39 3.50 -11.89
CA GLU A 3 17.73 2.94 -12.12
C GLU A 3 18.46 2.56 -10.82
N LYS A 4 18.29 3.39 -9.79
CA LYS A 4 18.82 3.12 -8.44
C LYS A 4 18.14 1.89 -7.84
N ALA A 5 16.82 1.81 -7.91
CA ALA A 5 16.07 0.65 -7.43
C ALA A 5 16.48 -0.64 -8.17
N HIS A 6 16.70 -0.57 -9.49
CA HIS A 6 17.24 -1.68 -10.26
C HIS A 6 18.64 -2.09 -9.79
N SER A 7 19.53 -1.12 -9.58
CA SER A 7 20.90 -1.36 -9.07
C SER A 7 20.87 -2.03 -7.68
N ASP A 8 19.90 -1.65 -6.85
CA ASP A 8 19.62 -2.25 -5.54
C ASP A 8 18.84 -3.58 -5.62
N ARG A 9 18.59 -4.10 -6.84
CA ARG A 9 17.88 -5.35 -7.14
C ARG A 9 16.45 -5.39 -6.60
N VAL A 10 15.77 -4.24 -6.63
CA VAL A 10 14.37 -4.11 -6.21
C VAL A 10 13.44 -4.73 -7.26
N SER A 11 12.58 -5.65 -6.83
CA SER A 11 11.56 -6.28 -7.69
C SER A 11 10.24 -5.50 -7.76
N ILE A 12 9.91 -4.73 -6.71
CA ILE A 12 8.70 -3.91 -6.64
C ILE A 12 9.11 -2.50 -6.19
N LEU A 13 8.92 -1.51 -7.06
CA LEU A 13 9.16 -0.11 -6.76
C LEU A 13 7.83 0.62 -6.54
N ILE A 14 7.71 1.31 -5.41
CA ILE A 14 6.49 2.01 -4.99
C ILE A 14 6.80 3.50 -4.91
N PHE A 15 6.00 4.32 -5.60
CA PHE A 15 6.02 5.75 -5.51
C PHE A 15 4.83 6.28 -4.69
N PRO A 16 4.93 7.50 -4.13
CA PRO A 16 3.82 8.14 -3.41
C PRO A 16 2.64 8.52 -4.31
N GLU A 17 1.48 8.73 -3.71
CA GLU A 17 0.31 9.27 -4.41
C GLU A 17 0.62 10.65 -5.03
N MET A 18 0.06 10.91 -6.21
CA MET A 18 0.21 12.13 -7.01
C MET A 18 1.66 12.46 -7.42
N SER A 19 2.59 11.49 -7.38
CA SER A 19 3.99 11.72 -7.75
C SER A 19 4.25 11.62 -9.25
N ILE A 20 3.56 10.71 -9.96
CA ILE A 20 3.67 10.52 -11.41
C ILE A 20 2.27 10.63 -12.01
N ASP A 21 2.03 11.67 -12.81
CA ASP A 21 0.73 11.92 -13.42
C ASP A 21 0.54 11.12 -14.71
N LEU A 22 -0.17 10.00 -14.63
CA LEU A 22 -0.43 9.14 -15.79
C LEU A 22 -1.55 9.66 -16.70
N SER A 23 -2.07 10.87 -16.46
CA SER A 23 -2.89 11.58 -17.46
C SER A 23 -2.09 11.92 -18.72
N TYR A 24 -0.75 11.94 -18.62
CA TYR A 24 0.14 12.12 -19.76
C TYR A 24 0.53 10.76 -20.35
N GLU A 25 0.08 10.46 -21.57
CA GLU A 25 0.38 9.19 -22.27
C GLU A 25 1.88 8.90 -22.38
N GLN A 26 2.71 9.94 -22.47
CA GLN A 26 4.16 9.79 -22.50
C GLN A 26 4.67 9.12 -21.22
N LEU A 27 4.20 9.55 -20.05
CA LEU A 27 4.60 8.97 -18.77
C LEU A 27 4.10 7.52 -18.63
N VAL A 28 2.93 7.19 -19.19
CA VAL A 28 2.44 5.80 -19.25
C VAL A 28 3.41 4.91 -20.04
N LYS A 29 3.87 5.37 -21.20
CA LYS A 29 4.82 4.63 -22.05
C LYS A 29 6.17 4.48 -21.36
N GLU A 30 6.72 5.57 -20.83
CA GLU A 30 8.00 5.56 -20.13
C GLU A 30 8.00 4.61 -18.92
N VAL A 31 6.96 4.66 -18.07
CA VAL A 31 6.86 3.75 -16.91
C VAL A 31 6.74 2.29 -17.34
N ALA A 32 5.95 2.00 -18.39
CA ALA A 32 5.80 0.64 -18.91
C ALA A 32 7.11 0.10 -19.52
N GLU A 33 7.83 0.93 -20.28
CA GLU A 33 9.13 0.59 -20.87
C GLU A 33 10.15 0.30 -19.77
N LEU A 34 10.22 1.14 -18.74
CA LEU A 34 11.12 0.95 -17.58
C LEU A 34 10.80 -0.33 -16.81
N ALA A 35 9.52 -0.61 -16.55
CA ALA A 35 9.08 -1.84 -15.88
C ALA A 35 9.50 -3.08 -16.67
N ASN A 36 9.36 -3.05 -18.00
CA ASN A 36 9.75 -4.14 -18.89
C ASN A 36 11.28 -4.30 -19.00
N GLN A 37 12.01 -3.19 -19.19
CA GLN A 37 13.46 -3.17 -19.32
C GLN A 37 14.14 -3.74 -18.07
N TYR A 38 13.71 -3.31 -16.89
CA TYR A 38 14.32 -3.73 -15.62
C TYR A 38 13.65 -4.96 -14.99
N ARG A 39 12.66 -5.53 -15.67
CA ARG A 39 11.89 -6.69 -15.22
C ARG A 39 11.36 -6.55 -13.80
N MET A 40 10.77 -5.40 -13.49
CA MET A 40 10.26 -5.06 -12.16
C MET A 40 8.79 -4.65 -12.20
N ILE A 41 8.10 -4.79 -11.07
CA ILE A 41 6.80 -4.15 -10.87
C ILE A 41 7.03 -2.70 -10.45
N ILE A 42 6.38 -1.76 -11.12
CA ILE A 42 6.36 -0.34 -10.77
C ILE A 42 4.94 0.05 -10.41
N ILE A 43 4.77 0.54 -9.18
CA ILE A 43 3.56 1.19 -8.68
C ILE A 43 3.90 2.69 -8.62
N PRO A 44 3.54 3.49 -9.64
CA PRO A 44 3.88 4.90 -9.77
C PRO A 44 3.09 5.81 -8.79
N GLY A 45 2.54 5.22 -7.73
CA GLY A 45 1.59 5.86 -6.84
C GLY A 45 0.21 5.89 -7.46
N SER A 46 -0.44 7.05 -7.39
CA SER A 46 -1.76 7.25 -7.97
C SER A 46 -1.86 8.63 -8.62
N TYR A 47 -2.84 8.81 -9.51
CA TYR A 47 -3.02 10.04 -10.29
C TYR A 47 -4.51 10.36 -10.45
N HIS A 48 -4.82 11.63 -10.71
CA HIS A 48 -6.18 12.08 -10.98
C HIS A 48 -6.49 11.95 -12.46
N ASP A 49 -7.25 10.92 -12.80
CA ASP A 49 -7.73 10.71 -14.16
C ASP A 49 -8.79 11.75 -14.53
N GLN A 50 -8.51 12.55 -15.56
CA GLN A 50 -9.34 13.69 -15.92
C GLN A 50 -10.70 13.30 -16.51
N GLU A 51 -10.74 12.16 -17.22
CA GLU A 51 -11.95 11.69 -17.90
C GLU A 51 -12.97 11.12 -16.89
N SER A 52 -12.55 10.14 -16.10
CA SER A 52 -13.40 9.51 -15.08
C SER A 52 -13.56 10.37 -13.83
N LYS A 53 -12.67 11.36 -13.61
CA LYS A 53 -12.55 12.19 -12.40
C LYS A 53 -12.26 11.35 -11.15
N LYS A 54 -11.56 10.23 -11.30
CA LYS A 54 -11.18 9.32 -10.21
C LYS A 54 -9.70 9.47 -9.86
N ASN A 55 -9.33 9.01 -8.68
CA ASN A 55 -7.92 8.83 -8.32
C ASN A 55 -7.56 7.34 -8.47
N LEU A 56 -6.62 7.04 -9.34
CA LEU A 56 -6.31 5.69 -9.81
C LEU A 56 -4.84 5.36 -9.55
N SER A 57 -4.57 4.16 -9.05
CA SER A 57 -3.22 3.59 -8.93
C SER A 57 -3.09 2.45 -9.93
N ARG A 58 -2.37 2.69 -11.02
CA ARG A 58 -2.10 1.69 -12.06
C ARG A 58 -0.79 0.98 -11.81
N VAL A 59 -0.77 -0.35 -11.93
CA VAL A 59 0.43 -1.16 -11.71
C VAL A 59 1.00 -1.65 -13.03
N PHE A 60 2.30 -1.42 -13.21
CA PHE A 60 3.05 -1.83 -14.38
C PHE A 60 4.02 -2.96 -14.01
N GLY A 61 4.20 -3.90 -14.91
CA GLY A 61 5.21 -4.95 -14.79
C GLY A 61 5.71 -5.41 -16.16
N PRO A 62 6.52 -6.47 -16.20
CA PRO A 62 6.96 -7.06 -17.47
C PRO A 62 5.74 -7.48 -18.30
N GLY A 63 5.63 -6.98 -19.54
CA GLY A 63 4.46 -7.24 -20.39
C GLY A 63 3.34 -6.20 -20.30
N GLY A 64 3.50 -5.12 -19.52
CA GLY A 64 2.63 -3.95 -19.52
C GLY A 64 1.83 -3.74 -18.23
N THR A 65 0.61 -3.23 -18.35
CA THR A 65 -0.27 -2.96 -17.20
C THR A 65 -0.83 -4.27 -16.63
N HIS A 66 -0.69 -4.48 -15.33
CA HIS A 66 -1.22 -5.65 -14.64
C HIS A 66 -2.65 -5.41 -14.11
N TRP A 67 -2.86 -4.36 -13.30
CA TRP A 67 -4.16 -3.97 -12.78
C TRP A 67 -4.19 -2.49 -12.38
N GLU A 68 -5.37 -2.00 -12.00
CA GLU A 68 -5.59 -0.65 -11.52
C GLU A 68 -6.49 -0.66 -10.28
N GLN A 69 -6.18 0.16 -9.28
CA GLN A 69 -6.97 0.35 -8.06
C GLN A 69 -7.56 1.77 -8.05
N GLU A 70 -8.86 1.89 -7.82
CA GLU A 70 -9.54 3.17 -7.59
C GLU A 70 -9.45 3.56 -6.10
N LYS A 71 -9.24 4.85 -5.83
CA LYS A 71 -9.33 5.39 -4.47
C LYS A 71 -10.79 5.44 -4.03
N HIS A 72 -11.06 4.89 -2.86
CA HIS A 72 -12.42 4.75 -2.36
C HIS A 72 -12.90 5.94 -1.54
N THR A 73 -11.99 6.62 -0.84
CA THR A 73 -12.32 7.63 0.15
C THR A 73 -11.53 8.91 -0.14
N PRO A 74 -12.20 10.05 -0.45
CA PRO A 74 -11.52 11.30 -0.75
C PRO A 74 -10.74 11.81 0.45
N ALA A 75 -9.56 12.36 0.21
CA ALA A 75 -8.77 13.00 1.26
C ALA A 75 -9.35 14.37 1.66
N ILE A 76 -9.26 14.68 2.95
CA ILE A 76 -9.50 16.02 3.49
C ILE A 76 -8.20 16.46 4.14
N ILE A 77 -7.56 17.47 3.56
CA ILE A 77 -6.24 17.95 3.95
C ILE A 77 -6.37 19.36 4.50
N HIS A 78 -5.69 19.63 5.62
CA HIS A 78 -5.61 20.96 6.21
C HIS A 78 -4.19 21.51 6.06
N ILE A 79 -4.00 22.51 5.21
CA ILE A 79 -2.70 23.16 4.97
C ILE A 79 -2.86 24.66 5.19
N GLY A 80 -2.02 25.26 6.04
CA GLY A 80 -2.02 26.71 6.30
C GLY A 80 -3.37 27.24 6.79
N GLY A 81 -4.09 26.47 7.61
CA GLY A 81 -5.43 26.83 8.11
C GLY A 81 -6.56 26.70 7.09
N LYS A 82 -6.27 26.32 5.84
CA LYS A 82 -7.28 26.08 4.81
C LYS A 82 -7.59 24.59 4.71
N ARG A 83 -8.89 24.27 4.61
CA ARG A 83 -9.39 22.93 4.38
C ARG A 83 -9.55 22.69 2.89
N PHE A 84 -8.86 21.66 2.38
CA PHE A 84 -8.97 21.17 1.02
C PHE A 84 -9.65 19.81 1.03
N ILE A 85 -10.67 19.65 0.18
CA ILE A 85 -11.32 18.37 -0.05
C ILE A 85 -10.94 17.94 -1.45
N GLU A 86 -10.38 16.74 -1.57
CA GLU A 86 -10.03 16.14 -2.84
C GLU A 86 -11.28 15.97 -3.70
N LYS A 87 -11.25 16.51 -4.92
CA LYS A 87 -12.41 16.54 -5.83
C LYS A 87 -12.42 15.33 -6.76
N ILE A 88 -12.55 14.13 -6.19
CA ILE A 88 -12.67 12.89 -6.95
C ILE A 88 -14.10 12.36 -6.91
N LYS A 89 -14.51 11.68 -7.98
CA LYS A 89 -15.66 10.77 -7.96
C LYS A 89 -15.24 9.49 -7.29
N THR A 90 -16.09 8.97 -6.42
CA THR A 90 -15.93 7.67 -5.77
C THR A 90 -17.09 6.78 -6.14
N SER A 91 -16.82 5.52 -6.44
CA SER A 91 -17.86 4.54 -6.74
C SER A 91 -18.83 4.36 -5.57
N ILE A 92 -20.14 4.32 -5.89
CA ILE A 92 -21.23 4.17 -4.93
C ILE A 92 -21.54 2.68 -4.80
N ASN A 93 -20.77 1.99 -3.96
CA ASN A 93 -20.93 0.58 -3.54
C ASN A 93 -20.82 -0.53 -4.62
N PRO A 94 -20.23 -1.69 -4.27
CA PRO A 94 -19.28 -1.91 -3.18
C PRO A 94 -17.89 -1.35 -3.56
N LYS A 95 -17.25 -0.68 -2.61
CA LYS A 95 -15.82 -0.30 -2.67
C LYS A 95 -15.01 -1.58 -2.44
N THR A 96 -14.54 -2.21 -3.51
CA THR A 96 -13.81 -3.49 -3.41
C THR A 96 -12.34 -3.27 -3.67
N THR A 97 -11.51 -3.68 -2.72
CA THR A 97 -10.05 -3.61 -2.87
C THR A 97 -9.59 -4.76 -3.76
N ILE A 98 -8.92 -4.45 -4.85
CA ILE A 98 -8.37 -5.47 -5.75
C ILE A 98 -7.12 -6.07 -5.10
N ILE A 99 -7.14 -7.39 -4.90
CA ILE A 99 -5.99 -8.16 -4.41
C ILE A 99 -5.44 -8.98 -5.58
N CYS A 100 -4.35 -8.50 -6.17
CA CYS A 100 -3.74 -9.14 -7.33
C CYS A 100 -2.75 -10.24 -6.90
N ASN A 101 -2.72 -11.35 -7.63
CA ASN A 101 -1.72 -12.39 -7.45
C ASN A 101 -0.55 -12.12 -8.41
N THR A 102 0.65 -11.95 -7.85
CA THR A 102 1.88 -11.76 -8.61
C THR A 102 2.90 -12.83 -8.23
N GLU A 103 4.00 -12.94 -8.99
CA GLU A 103 5.13 -13.79 -8.60
C GLU A 103 5.77 -13.37 -7.26
N TYR A 104 5.59 -12.11 -6.86
CA TYR A 104 6.06 -11.53 -5.61
C TYR A 104 5.02 -11.55 -4.48
N GLY A 105 3.96 -12.36 -4.63
CA GLY A 105 2.92 -12.54 -3.63
C GLY A 105 1.62 -11.82 -3.96
N ARG A 106 0.72 -11.82 -2.97
CA ARG A 106 -0.61 -11.22 -3.08
C ARG A 106 -0.59 -9.77 -2.63
N ILE A 107 -0.90 -8.87 -3.56
CA ILE A 107 -0.70 -7.43 -3.37
C ILE A 107 -2.06 -6.74 -3.37
N ALA A 108 -2.30 -5.94 -2.34
CA ALA A 108 -3.40 -4.99 -2.28
C ALA A 108 -2.86 -3.56 -2.29
N ILE A 109 -3.61 -2.64 -2.91
CA ILE A 109 -3.33 -1.21 -2.86
C ILE A 109 -4.47 -0.53 -2.13
N ALA A 110 -4.16 0.26 -1.10
CA ALA A 110 -5.11 1.15 -0.45
C ALA A 110 -4.55 2.56 -0.62
N ILE A 111 -5.22 3.46 -1.36
CA ILE A 111 -4.64 4.76 -1.71
C ILE A 111 -4.86 5.74 -0.56
N CYS A 112 -3.76 6.19 0.06
CA CYS A 112 -3.74 7.20 1.11
C CYS A 112 -4.82 6.95 2.19
N ARG A 113 -5.85 7.81 2.22
CA ARG A 113 -6.96 7.78 3.18
C ARG A 113 -7.69 6.45 3.24
N ASP A 114 -7.71 5.67 2.17
CA ASP A 114 -8.34 4.34 2.14
C ASP A 114 -7.76 3.43 3.22
N PHE A 115 -6.45 3.51 3.49
CA PHE A 115 -5.84 2.68 4.52
C PHE A 115 -6.31 3.06 5.94
N LEU A 116 -6.75 4.30 6.15
CA LEU A 116 -7.31 4.73 7.43
C LEU A 116 -8.78 4.30 7.60
N ASP A 117 -9.45 3.90 6.52
CA ASP A 117 -10.79 3.31 6.57
C ASP A 117 -10.75 1.94 7.27
N MET A 118 -11.52 1.80 8.35
CA MET A 118 -11.56 0.56 9.12
C MET A 118 -12.21 -0.57 8.35
N ASP A 119 -13.23 -0.29 7.54
CA ASP A 119 -13.97 -1.33 6.81
C ASP A 119 -13.08 -1.94 5.72
N LEU A 120 -12.26 -1.12 5.05
CA LEU A 120 -11.27 -1.60 4.09
C LEU A 120 -10.17 -2.43 4.77
N ARG A 121 -9.70 -2.05 5.96
CA ARG A 121 -8.75 -2.89 6.72
C ARG A 121 -9.36 -4.23 7.15
N VAL A 122 -10.65 -4.24 7.50
CA VAL A 122 -11.39 -5.47 7.82
C VAL A 122 -11.57 -6.35 6.59
N GLU A 123 -11.86 -5.78 5.42
CA GLU A 123 -11.88 -6.48 4.13
C GLU A 123 -10.54 -7.18 3.88
N LEU A 124 -9.42 -6.44 3.98
CA LEU A 124 -8.08 -7.00 3.78
C LEU A 124 -7.75 -8.11 4.77
N LYS A 125 -8.07 -7.91 6.05
CA LYS A 125 -7.88 -8.93 7.10
C LYS A 125 -8.63 -10.22 6.81
N ASN A 126 -9.83 -10.12 6.27
CA ASN A 126 -10.71 -11.27 6.00
C ASN A 126 -10.55 -11.82 4.57
N SER A 127 -9.62 -11.29 3.79
CA SER A 127 -9.35 -11.79 2.44
C SER A 127 -8.95 -13.27 2.48
N ASN A 128 -9.52 -14.06 1.57
CA ASN A 128 -9.21 -15.47 1.44
C ASN A 128 -8.91 -15.83 -0.03
N PRO A 129 -7.72 -16.38 -0.35
CA PRO A 129 -6.55 -16.49 0.55
C PRO A 129 -6.08 -15.12 1.10
N PRO A 130 -5.22 -15.07 2.13
CA PRO A 130 -4.85 -13.79 2.75
C PRO A 130 -3.90 -12.96 1.87
N VAL A 131 -3.99 -11.63 1.98
CA VAL A 131 -3.05 -10.69 1.37
C VAL A 131 -1.64 -10.83 1.97
N ASP A 132 -0.59 -10.68 1.17
CA ASP A 132 0.80 -10.74 1.65
C ASP A 132 1.38 -9.33 1.83
N LEU A 133 1.14 -8.45 0.87
CA LEU A 133 1.66 -7.08 0.81
C LEU A 133 0.50 -6.09 0.69
N VAL A 134 0.47 -5.09 1.57
CA VAL A 134 -0.45 -3.95 1.48
C VAL A 134 0.36 -2.70 1.17
N ILE A 135 0.07 -2.06 0.05
CA ILE A 135 0.75 -0.88 -0.45
C ILE A 135 -0.13 0.34 -0.22
N ASN A 136 0.40 1.36 0.45
CA ASN A 136 -0.27 2.62 0.72
C ASN A 136 0.52 3.79 0.12
N PRO A 137 0.31 4.11 -1.17
CA PRO A 137 0.83 5.34 -1.75
C PRO A 137 0.02 6.52 -1.16
N ALA A 138 0.69 7.57 -0.71
CA ALA A 138 0.06 8.65 0.01
C ALA A 138 0.64 10.04 -0.31
N PHE A 139 -0.23 11.03 -0.26
CA PHE A 139 0.10 12.45 -0.22
C PHE A 139 -0.58 13.04 1.01
N THR A 140 0.12 13.08 2.15
CA THR A 140 -0.50 13.52 3.41
C THR A 140 0.48 14.19 4.37
N PRO A 141 0.10 15.32 5.00
CA PRO A 141 0.83 15.92 6.12
C PRO A 141 0.52 15.24 7.46
N VAL A 142 -0.48 14.35 7.54
CA VAL A 142 -0.95 13.74 8.79
C VAL A 142 -0.23 12.40 9.02
N THR A 143 1.09 12.42 9.15
CA THR A 143 1.91 11.19 9.14
C THR A 143 1.74 10.33 10.40
N ALA A 144 1.44 10.93 11.55
CA ALA A 144 1.28 10.22 12.82
C ALA A 144 0.12 9.20 12.81
N ASP A 145 -1.02 9.57 12.24
CA ASP A 145 -2.19 8.68 12.14
C ASP A 145 -1.89 7.48 11.24
N PHE A 146 -1.19 7.72 10.13
CA PHE A 146 -0.77 6.67 9.21
C PHE A 146 0.24 5.74 9.87
N LYS A 147 1.23 6.27 10.60
CA LYS A 147 2.19 5.48 11.37
C LYS A 147 1.49 4.56 12.37
N ALA A 148 0.55 5.09 13.15
CA ALA A 148 -0.21 4.31 14.12
C ALA A 148 -1.08 3.24 13.44
N ALA A 149 -1.77 3.60 12.36
CA ALA A 149 -2.63 2.67 11.62
C ALA A 149 -1.83 1.53 10.99
N HIS A 150 -0.70 1.80 10.34
CA HIS A 150 0.12 0.75 9.73
C HIS A 150 0.79 -0.13 10.79
N PHE A 151 1.18 0.47 11.91
CA PHE A 151 1.63 -0.30 13.07
C PHE A 151 0.54 -1.30 13.47
N ASP A 152 -0.67 -0.87 13.82
CA ASP A 152 -1.74 -1.80 14.21
C ASP A 152 -2.05 -2.86 13.12
N ALA A 153 -2.23 -2.40 11.88
CA ALA A 153 -2.65 -3.21 10.74
C ALA A 153 -1.70 -4.39 10.44
N ARG A 154 -0.38 -4.20 10.58
CA ARG A 154 0.60 -5.22 10.19
C ARG A 154 0.37 -6.57 10.87
N ARG A 155 -0.14 -6.58 12.11
CA ARG A 155 -0.43 -7.82 12.87
C ARG A 155 -1.89 -8.23 12.82
N SER A 156 -2.81 -7.27 12.68
CA SER A 156 -4.23 -7.59 12.59
C SER A 156 -4.60 -8.18 11.22
N ILE A 157 -3.96 -7.70 10.14
CA ILE A 157 -4.02 -8.26 8.77
C ILE A 157 -2.96 -9.37 8.60
N TYR A 158 -1.87 -9.31 9.38
CA TYR A 158 -0.72 -10.20 9.27
C TYR A 158 -0.07 -10.13 7.87
N ALA A 159 0.29 -8.92 7.44
CA ALA A 159 0.87 -8.62 6.13
C ALA A 159 2.01 -7.61 6.27
N TYR A 160 2.88 -7.52 5.27
CA TYR A 160 3.79 -6.40 5.15
C TYR A 160 3.03 -5.16 4.70
N CYS A 161 3.19 -4.04 5.41
CA CYS A 161 2.53 -2.78 5.08
C CYS A 161 3.57 -1.75 4.68
N PHE A 162 3.47 -1.25 3.45
CA PHE A 162 4.37 -0.26 2.87
C PHE A 162 3.65 1.07 2.75
N PHE A 163 4.16 2.09 3.42
CA PHE A 163 3.66 3.45 3.34
C PHE A 163 4.66 4.30 2.55
N ALA A 164 4.27 4.73 1.34
CA ALA A 164 5.08 5.60 0.49
C ALA A 164 4.42 6.98 0.45
N ASN A 165 4.96 7.93 1.20
CA ASN A 165 4.44 9.28 1.29
C ASN A 165 5.34 10.27 0.53
N ILE A 166 4.74 11.34 0.03
CA ILE A 166 5.45 12.38 -0.72
C ILE A 166 6.55 13.02 0.14
N ALA A 167 7.71 13.28 -0.47
CA ALA A 167 8.89 13.78 0.23
C ALA A 167 8.61 15.08 1.00
N GLU A 168 7.71 15.96 0.51
CA GLU A 168 7.33 17.20 1.20
C GLU A 168 6.95 16.97 2.67
N PHE A 169 6.23 15.87 2.95
CA PHE A 169 5.79 15.49 4.30
C PHE A 169 6.58 14.33 4.90
N GLY A 170 7.23 13.49 4.08
CA GLY A 170 8.09 12.40 4.52
C GLY A 170 7.37 11.31 5.32
N ASP A 171 8.11 10.69 6.24
CA ASP A 171 7.68 9.57 7.09
C ASP A 171 7.21 8.34 6.31
N SER A 172 7.66 8.19 5.06
CA SER A 172 7.55 6.91 4.34
C SER A 172 8.15 5.81 5.21
N LEU A 173 7.47 4.67 5.32
CA LEU A 173 7.86 3.61 6.25
C LEU A 173 7.45 2.21 5.79
N ILE A 174 8.11 1.21 6.38
CA ILE A 174 7.80 -0.20 6.15
C ILE A 174 7.51 -0.86 7.50
N TYR A 175 6.33 -1.45 7.64
CA TYR A 175 5.95 -2.25 8.81
C TYR A 175 5.87 -3.73 8.47
N THR A 176 6.50 -4.54 9.32
CA THR A 176 6.54 -5.99 9.21
C THR A 176 5.72 -6.63 10.34
N PRO A 177 5.05 -7.77 10.10
CA PRO A 177 4.31 -8.49 11.14
C PRO A 177 5.22 -9.13 12.20
N GLU A 178 6.48 -9.38 11.83
CA GLU A 178 7.53 -9.98 12.64
C GLU A 178 7.76 -9.25 13.98
N LYS A 179 8.38 -9.95 14.94
CA LYS A 179 8.64 -9.39 16.26
C LYS A 179 9.76 -8.35 16.24
N ASP A 180 10.69 -8.47 15.30
CA ASP A 180 11.86 -7.61 15.21
C ASP A 180 11.48 -6.23 14.67
N ARG A 181 11.66 -5.24 15.56
CA ARG A 181 11.21 -3.87 15.37
C ARG A 181 12.30 -3.07 14.69
N ILE A 182 12.44 -3.22 13.38
CA ILE A 182 13.33 -2.34 12.60
C ILE A 182 12.46 -1.29 11.93
N GLU A 183 12.37 -0.12 12.58
CA GLU A 183 11.80 1.07 11.95
C GLU A 183 12.71 1.51 10.80
N ARG A 184 12.13 1.64 9.62
CA ARG A 184 12.79 2.21 8.45
C ARG A 184 11.96 3.39 7.99
N THR A 185 12.51 4.59 8.09
CA THR A 185 11.80 5.83 7.76
C THR A 185 12.64 6.71 6.86
N LEU A 186 11.98 7.47 6.00
CA LEU A 186 12.59 8.61 5.30
C LEU A 186 12.06 9.90 5.93
N PRO A 187 12.93 10.84 6.31
CA PRO A 187 12.50 12.09 6.90
C PRO A 187 11.78 12.98 5.87
N ALA A 188 11.06 13.97 6.37
CA ALA A 188 10.46 15.00 5.53
C ALA A 188 11.53 15.81 4.79
N ARG A 189 11.17 16.27 3.59
CA ARG A 189 11.95 17.09 2.67
C ARG A 189 13.17 16.41 2.06
N GLU A 190 13.25 15.09 2.17
CA GLU A 190 14.32 14.29 1.56
C GLU A 190 13.72 13.27 0.60
N GLU A 191 14.23 13.25 -0.63
CA GLU A 191 13.98 12.17 -1.56
C GLU A 191 14.89 10.98 -1.23
N GLY A 192 14.29 9.79 -1.10
CA GLY A 192 15.05 8.59 -0.76
C GLY A 192 14.35 7.31 -1.16
N LEU A 193 15.06 6.20 -0.96
CA LEU A 193 14.55 4.85 -1.16
C LEU A 193 14.74 4.05 0.13
N ILE A 194 13.67 3.41 0.60
CA ILE A 194 13.74 2.41 1.66
C ILE A 194 13.60 1.04 1.01
N VAL A 195 14.52 0.13 1.32
CA VAL A 195 14.51 -1.24 0.79
C VAL A 195 14.25 -2.23 1.92
N LYS A 196 13.39 -3.22 1.64
CA LYS A 196 13.15 -4.37 2.52
C LYS A 196 13.09 -5.64 1.67
N GLU A 197 13.95 -6.59 2.02
CA GLU A 197 13.81 -7.97 1.56
C GLU A 197 12.59 -8.61 2.24
N VAL A 198 11.69 -9.21 1.45
CA VAL A 198 10.44 -9.79 1.92
C VAL A 198 10.51 -11.31 1.79
N ASP A 199 10.47 -12.01 2.92
CA ASP A 199 10.35 -13.47 2.95
C ASP A 199 8.87 -13.89 3.05
N LEU A 200 8.27 -14.21 1.90
CA LEU A 200 6.88 -14.65 1.83
C LEU A 200 6.65 -16.03 2.47
N PHE A 201 7.66 -16.90 2.46
CA PHE A 201 7.54 -18.23 3.05
C PHE A 201 7.49 -18.12 4.57
N GLN A 202 8.39 -17.35 5.16
CA GLN A 202 8.39 -17.05 6.58
C GLN A 202 7.11 -16.33 7.00
N LEU A 203 6.68 -15.31 6.26
CA LEU A 203 5.42 -14.58 6.50
C LEU A 203 4.24 -15.53 6.63
N ARG A 204 4.03 -16.39 5.63
CA ARG A 204 2.88 -17.30 5.56
C ARG A 204 2.97 -18.39 6.62
N THR A 205 4.17 -18.86 6.93
CA THR A 205 4.41 -19.84 8.00
C THR A 205 4.05 -19.27 9.37
N GLU A 206 4.52 -18.06 9.68
CA GLU A 206 4.24 -17.39 10.95
C GLU A 206 2.78 -16.96 11.05
N ARG A 207 2.14 -16.55 9.94
CA ARG A 207 0.69 -16.29 9.87
C ARG A 207 -0.11 -17.50 10.31
N LYS A 208 0.19 -18.67 9.73
CA LYS A 208 -0.51 -19.93 10.04
C LYS A 208 -0.34 -20.33 11.51
N LYS A 209 0.85 -20.13 12.09
CA LYS A 209 1.08 -20.35 13.54
C LYS A 209 0.22 -19.42 14.38
N TRP A 210 0.17 -18.13 14.02
CA TRP A 210 -0.62 -17.13 14.73
C TRP A 210 -2.13 -17.42 14.67
N GLU A 211 -2.65 -17.80 13.50
CA GLU A 211 -4.06 -18.19 13.32
C GLU A 211 -4.43 -19.40 14.18
N THR A 212 -3.56 -20.41 14.23
CA THR A 212 -3.75 -21.61 15.05
C THR A 212 -3.80 -21.26 16.54
N GLN A 213 -2.92 -20.38 17.02
CA GLN A 213 -2.91 -19.91 18.41
C GLN A 213 -4.18 -19.13 18.76
N GLN A 214 -4.65 -18.26 17.86
CA GLN A 214 -5.88 -17.48 18.06
C GLN A 214 -7.12 -18.39 18.10
N GLN A 215 -7.17 -19.42 17.26
CA GLN A 215 -8.26 -20.38 17.27
C GLN A 215 -8.33 -21.16 18.59
N ALA A 216 -7.18 -21.58 19.12
CA ALA A 216 -7.08 -22.24 20.42
C ALA A 216 -7.51 -21.35 21.60
N GLN A 217 -7.22 -20.04 21.54
CA GLN A 217 -7.68 -19.08 22.55
C GLN A 217 -9.19 -18.81 22.49
N LYS A 218 -9.78 -18.74 21.29
CA LYS A 218 -11.24 -18.57 21.13
C LYS A 218 -12.04 -19.74 21.72
N SER A 219 -11.56 -20.97 21.57
CA SER A 219 -12.17 -22.14 22.22
C SER A 219 -12.12 -22.10 23.74
N PHE A 220 -11.13 -21.41 24.33
CA PHE A 220 -10.98 -21.30 25.78
C PHE A 220 -11.95 -20.27 26.39
N ILE A 221 -12.20 -19.15 25.71
CA ILE A 221 -13.07 -18.06 26.21
C ILE A 221 -14.57 -18.45 26.24
N GLN A 222 -14.99 -19.44 25.45
CA GLN A 222 -16.37 -19.94 25.50
C GLN A 222 -16.68 -20.81 26.74
N SER A 223 -15.68 -21.14 27.57
CA SER A 223 -15.83 -22.07 28.71
C SER A 223 -16.14 -21.41 30.06
N THR A 224 -16.28 -20.08 30.16
CA THR A 224 -16.42 -19.39 31.47
C THR A 224 -17.76 -18.68 31.67
N ARG A 225 -18.81 -19.08 30.94
CA ARG A 225 -20.20 -18.72 31.27
C ARG A 225 -20.97 -19.98 31.65
N ASN A 226 -20.84 -20.38 32.91
CA ASN A 226 -21.80 -21.21 33.63
C ASN A 226 -22.53 -20.33 34.65
#